data_AF-A0AAD5A6C6-F1
#
_entry.id   AF-A0AAD5A6C6-F1
#
_cell.length_a   1.000
_cell.length_b   1.000
_cell.length_c   1.000
_cell.angle_alpha   90.00
_cell.angle_beta   90.00
_cell.angle_gamma   90.00
#
_symmetry.space_group_name_H-M   'P 1'
#
loop_
_entity.id
_entity.type
_entity.pdbx_description
1 polymer ?
#
loop_
_entity_poly.entity_id
_entity_poly.type
_entity_poly.pdbx_seq_one_letter_code
_entity_poly.pdbx_strand_id
1 'polypeptide(L)'
;MLIPSRLQEELLQDLCKRKHNASTEELNSVVSEAFLSFFVKTVGHFANHIKRSGGNKQLRTFQKKNFLKAVEPKENRNFVKQFVQTQMFDLFIQEEEKLPHHEGFFHRKIVEFQLRKKEKSKTGVIKGLVV
;
A
#
# COMPACT_ATOMS: atom_id res chain seq x y z
N MET A 1 11.86 -8.04 15.05
CA MET A 1 10.62 -7.25 14.84
C MET A 1 9.96 -7.66 13.53
N LEU A 2 8.63 -7.74 13.51
CA LEU A 2 7.86 -8.11 12.30
C LEU A 2 7.84 -6.98 11.25
N ILE A 3 7.77 -5.72 11.68
CA ILE A 3 7.76 -4.53 10.81
C ILE A 3 9.21 -4.05 10.56
N PRO A 4 9.61 -3.78 9.30
CA PRO A 4 10.93 -3.21 8.98
C PRO A 4 11.12 -1.82 9.61
N SER A 5 12.33 -1.49 10.06
CA SER A 5 12.65 -0.27 10.81
C SER A 5 12.18 0.99 10.10
N ARG A 6 12.47 1.13 8.81
CA ARG A 6 12.04 2.29 8.01
C ARG A 6 10.52 2.46 7.96
N LEU A 7 9.77 1.37 7.79
CA LEU A 7 8.31 1.44 7.78
C LEU A 7 7.74 1.75 9.17
N GLN A 8 8.40 1.27 10.22
CA GLN A 8 8.05 1.60 11.60
C GLN A 8 8.31 3.08 11.90
N GLU A 9 9.47 3.61 11.53
CA GLU A 9 9.81 5.03 11.69
C GLU A 9 8.81 5.92 10.96
N GLU A 10 8.50 5.61 9.70
CA GLU A 10 7.51 6.35 8.92
C GLU A 10 6.11 6.28 9.56
N LEU A 11 5.70 5.10 10.06
CA LEU A 11 4.43 4.93 10.76
C LEU A 11 4.38 5.76 12.06
N LEU A 12 5.45 5.73 12.85
CA LEU A 12 5.56 6.53 14.08
C LEU A 12 5.53 8.03 13.78
N GLN A 13 6.25 8.47 12.74
CA GLN A 13 6.21 9.87 12.29
C GLN A 13 4.80 10.29 11.87
N ASP A 14 4.08 9.45 11.12
CA ASP A 14 2.69 9.72 10.72
C ASP A 14 1.77 9.80 11.94
N LEU A 15 1.93 8.93 12.94
CA LEU A 15 1.16 8.95 14.19
C LEU A 15 1.49 10.16 15.08
N CYS A 16 2.74 10.63 15.07
CA CYS A 16 3.17 11.81 15.82
C CYS A 16 2.62 13.13 15.27
N LYS A 17 1.97 13.14 14.09
CA LYS A 17 1.30 14.34 13.53
C LYS A 17 0.05 14.76 14.31
N ARG A 18 -0.37 13.98 15.32
CA ARG A 18 -1.48 14.35 16.20
C ARG A 18 -1.22 15.73 16.85
N LYS A 19 -2.26 16.54 16.92
CA LYS A 19 -2.22 17.78 17.71
C LYS A 19 -2.31 17.45 19.20
N HIS A 20 -1.72 18.29 20.04
CA HIS A 20 -1.72 18.10 21.50
C HIS A 20 -3.15 18.05 22.10
N ASN A 21 -4.09 18.81 21.52
CA ASN A 21 -5.50 18.88 21.97
C ASN A 21 -6.46 18.33 20.91
N ALA A 22 -6.05 17.28 20.18
CA ALA A 22 -6.85 16.70 19.13
C ALA A 22 -8.15 16.09 19.68
N SER A 23 -9.27 16.27 18.97
CA SER A 23 -10.51 15.54 19.28
C SER A 23 -10.34 14.04 18.98
N THR A 24 -11.26 13.21 19.49
CA THR A 24 -11.29 11.78 19.19
C THR A 24 -11.36 11.51 17.68
N GLU A 25 -12.14 12.30 16.95
CA GLU A 25 -12.30 12.20 15.50
C GLU A 25 -11.00 12.55 14.77
N GLU A 26 -10.31 13.61 15.20
CA GLU A 26 -8.99 13.97 14.66
C GLU A 26 -7.97 12.87 14.93
N LEU A 27 -7.97 12.29 16.13
CA LEU A 27 -7.09 11.15 16.47
C LEU A 27 -7.41 9.92 15.60
N ASN A 28 -8.69 9.57 15.43
CA ASN A 28 -9.12 8.46 14.58
C ASN A 28 -8.67 8.66 13.13
N SER A 29 -8.75 9.89 12.62
CA SER A 29 -8.28 10.23 11.28
C SER A 29 -6.76 10.06 11.17
N VAL A 30 -5.97 10.57 12.13
CA VAL A 30 -4.51 10.44 12.13
C VAL A 30 -4.09 8.97 12.16
N VAL A 31 -4.68 8.18 13.06
CA VAL A 31 -4.40 6.74 13.17
C VAL A 31 -4.75 6.02 11.87
N SER A 32 -5.96 6.26 11.35
CA SER A 32 -6.42 5.58 10.13
C SER A 32 -5.54 5.93 8.92
N GLU A 33 -5.21 7.20 8.72
CA GLU A 33 -4.35 7.63 7.60
C GLU A 33 -2.92 7.10 7.75
N ALA A 34 -2.37 7.00 8.97
CA ALA A 34 -1.05 6.44 9.21
C ALA A 34 -0.98 4.95 8.81
N PHE A 35 -1.95 4.14 9.25
CA PHE A 35 -2.02 2.74 8.86
C PHE A 35 -2.37 2.55 7.38
N LEU A 36 -3.20 3.41 6.82
CA LEU A 36 -3.53 3.40 5.39
C LEU A 36 -2.31 3.68 4.52
N SER A 37 -1.51 4.70 4.87
CA SER A 37 -0.21 5.01 4.28
C SER A 37 0.72 3.79 4.32
N PHE A 38 0.78 3.11 5.47
CA PHE A 38 1.55 1.88 5.64
C PHE A 38 1.09 0.75 4.70
N PHE A 39 -0.22 0.48 4.60
CA PHE A 39 -0.75 -0.57 3.74
C PHE A 39 -0.58 -0.25 2.25
N VAL A 40 -0.80 1.00 1.84
CA VAL A 40 -0.58 1.42 0.45
C VAL A 40 0.89 1.22 0.03
N LYS A 41 1.85 1.52 0.91
CA LYS A 41 3.28 1.32 0.63
C LYS A 41 3.68 -0.15 0.57
N THR A 42 3.06 -1.01 1.38
CA THR A 42 3.48 -2.41 1.55
C THR A 42 2.78 -3.35 0.58
N VAL A 43 1.48 -3.15 0.33
CA VAL A 43 0.66 -4.05 -0.47
C VAL A 43 -0.17 -3.36 -1.56
N GLY A 44 -0.08 -2.04 -1.70
CA GLY A 44 -0.87 -1.27 -2.67
C GLY A 44 -0.62 -1.63 -4.14
N HIS A 45 0.44 -2.38 -4.46
CA HIS A 45 0.70 -2.89 -5.81
C HIS A 45 -0.06 -4.17 -6.17
N PHE A 46 -0.92 -4.69 -5.28
CA PHE A 46 -1.61 -5.98 -5.46
C PHE A 46 -2.34 -6.11 -6.82
N ALA A 47 -3.01 -5.05 -7.27
CA ALA A 47 -3.83 -5.07 -8.48
C ALA A 47 -3.02 -5.42 -9.74
N ASN A 48 -1.74 -5.02 -9.79
CA ASN A 48 -0.83 -5.34 -10.91
C ASN A 48 -0.55 -6.84 -11.04
N HIS A 49 -0.79 -7.59 -9.96
CA HIS A 49 -0.51 -9.01 -9.85
C HIS A 49 -1.78 -9.86 -9.88
N ILE A 50 -2.96 -9.30 -10.10
CA ILE A 50 -4.17 -10.06 -10.43
C ILE A 50 -4.23 -10.22 -11.96
N LYS A 51 -4.23 -11.46 -12.45
CA LYS A 51 -4.23 -11.76 -13.89
C LYS A 51 -5.40 -12.66 -14.28
N ARG A 52 -5.92 -12.50 -15.49
CA ARG A 52 -6.89 -13.44 -16.07
C ARG A 52 -6.18 -14.76 -16.35
N SER A 53 -6.72 -15.87 -15.84
CA SER A 53 -6.16 -17.19 -16.08
C SER A 53 -6.45 -17.62 -17.52
N GLY A 54 -5.48 -18.28 -18.17
CA GLY A 54 -5.56 -18.64 -19.58
C GLY A 54 -6.77 -19.53 -19.91
N GLY A 55 -7.48 -19.21 -20.99
CA GLY A 55 -8.61 -19.98 -21.52
C GLY A 55 -9.99 -19.56 -21.01
N ASN A 56 -10.12 -19.14 -19.75
CA ASN A 56 -11.40 -18.68 -19.20
C ASN A 56 -11.33 -17.20 -18.82
N LYS A 57 -11.83 -16.34 -19.72
CA LYS A 57 -11.78 -14.86 -19.61
C LYS A 57 -12.40 -14.30 -18.32
N GLN A 58 -13.18 -15.09 -17.58
CA GLN A 58 -13.84 -14.66 -16.34
C GLN A 58 -13.02 -14.89 -15.07
N LEU A 59 -12.09 -15.85 -15.03
CA LEU A 59 -11.37 -16.18 -13.80
C LEU A 59 -10.10 -15.32 -13.65
N ARG A 60 -10.03 -14.55 -12.57
CA ARG A 60 -8.87 -13.75 -12.21
C ARG A 60 -8.18 -14.36 -11.00
N THR A 61 -6.85 -14.38 -11.02
CA THR A 61 -6.04 -15.03 -9.99
C THR A 61 -4.83 -14.18 -9.62
N PHE A 62 -4.63 -14.00 -8.32
CA PHE A 62 -3.54 -13.28 -7.70
C PHE A 62 -2.24 -14.08 -7.78
N GLN A 63 -1.25 -13.48 -8.44
CA GLN A 63 0.06 -14.05 -8.69
C GLN A 63 0.98 -13.80 -7.50
N LYS A 64 0.73 -14.47 -6.36
CA LYS A 64 1.45 -14.28 -5.09
C LYS A 64 2.98 -14.27 -5.23
N LYS A 65 3.55 -15.19 -6.03
CA LYS A 65 5.01 -15.24 -6.27
C LYS A 65 5.52 -13.97 -6.97
N ASN A 66 4.79 -13.45 -7.94
CA ASN A 66 5.18 -12.24 -8.68
C ASN A 66 4.98 -10.99 -7.83
N PHE A 67 3.89 -10.93 -7.05
CA PHE A 67 3.64 -9.86 -6.09
C PHE A 67 4.78 -9.72 -5.08
N LEU A 68 5.23 -10.85 -4.49
CA LEU A 68 6.34 -10.85 -3.55
C LEU A 68 7.67 -10.50 -4.19
N LYS A 69 7.87 -10.78 -5.48
CA LYS A 69 9.10 -10.40 -6.21
C LYS A 69 9.15 -8.89 -6.50
N ALA A 70 8.00 -8.24 -6.63
CA ALA A 70 7.88 -6.82 -6.94
C ALA A 70 7.87 -5.91 -5.70
N VAL A 71 8.03 -6.46 -4.49
CA VAL A 71 8.11 -5.66 -3.26
C VAL A 71 9.41 -4.86 -3.26
N GLU A 72 9.27 -3.54 -3.22
CA GLU A 72 10.37 -2.59 -3.12
C GLU A 72 10.10 -1.59 -1.98
N PRO A 73 11.09 -1.31 -1.11
CA PRO A 73 12.44 -1.89 -1.09
C PRO A 73 12.46 -3.37 -0.64
N LYS A 74 13.52 -4.11 -1.01
CA LYS A 74 13.67 -5.55 -0.75
C LYS A 74 13.62 -5.92 0.73
N GLU A 75 14.07 -5.02 1.61
CA GLU A 75 14.02 -5.23 3.07
C GLU A 75 12.59 -5.44 3.59
N ASN A 76 11.58 -4.90 2.89
CA ASN A 76 10.18 -5.06 3.27
C ASN A 76 9.60 -6.42 2.90
N ARG A 77 10.26 -7.18 2.03
CA ARG A 77 9.74 -8.42 1.46
C ARG A 77 9.42 -9.48 2.52
N ASN A 78 10.22 -9.57 3.58
CA ASN A 78 9.98 -10.55 4.64
C ASN A 78 8.67 -10.25 5.39
N PHE A 79 8.44 -8.98 5.75
CA PHE A 79 7.18 -8.54 6.34
C PHE A 79 6.00 -8.83 5.42
N VAL A 80 6.08 -8.40 4.15
CA VAL A 80 4.99 -8.61 3.20
C VAL A 80 4.70 -10.10 3.01
N LYS A 81 5.73 -10.96 2.97
CA LYS A 81 5.58 -12.42 2.89
C LYS A 81 4.76 -12.98 4.05
N GLN A 82 4.93 -12.47 5.27
CA GLN A 82 4.15 -12.89 6.43
C GLN A 82 2.72 -12.30 6.38
N PHE A 83 2.60 -11.03 6.03
CA PHE A 83 1.31 -10.35 5.95
C PHE A 83 0.35 -11.01 4.95
N VAL A 84 0.85 -11.44 3.77
CA VAL A 84 0.02 -12.14 2.77
C VAL A 84 -0.31 -13.60 3.13
N GLN A 85 0.01 -14.05 4.33
CA GLN A 85 -0.47 -15.33 4.88
C GLN A 85 -1.60 -15.12 5.89
N THR A 86 -1.98 -13.87 6.17
CA THR A 86 -3.07 -13.57 7.08
C THR A 86 -4.41 -13.73 6.40
N GLN A 87 -5.42 -14.18 7.17
CA GLN A 87 -6.79 -14.30 6.69
C GLN A 87 -7.35 -12.98 6.17
N MET A 88 -6.98 -11.85 6.78
CA MET A 88 -7.40 -10.52 6.34
C MET A 88 -6.98 -10.24 4.89
N PHE A 89 -5.73 -10.54 4.54
CA PHE A 89 -5.24 -10.32 3.18
C PHE A 89 -5.85 -11.32 2.19
N ASP A 90 -6.05 -12.57 2.60
CA ASP A 90 -6.67 -13.58 1.75
C ASP A 90 -8.12 -13.21 1.39
N LEU A 91 -8.91 -12.75 2.37
CA LEU A 91 -10.29 -12.27 2.12
C LEU A 91 -10.30 -11.04 1.21
N PHE A 92 -9.40 -10.08 1.45
CA PHE A 92 -9.25 -8.90 0.60
C PHE A 92 -8.99 -9.28 -0.86
N ILE A 93 -8.01 -10.16 -1.12
CA ILE A 93 -7.68 -10.60 -2.48
C ILE A 93 -8.82 -11.37 -3.14
N GLN A 94 -9.53 -12.22 -2.41
CA GLN A 94 -10.68 -12.96 -2.96
C GLN A 94 -11.80 -12.02 -3.45
N GLU A 95 -12.05 -10.93 -2.72
CA GLU A 95 -13.00 -9.90 -3.15
C GLU A 95 -12.51 -9.18 -4.41
N GLU A 96 -11.22 -8.83 -4.44
CA GLU A 96 -10.57 -8.18 -5.58
C GLU A 96 -10.52 -9.06 -6.84
N GLU A 97 -10.42 -10.39 -6.69
CA GLU A 97 -10.52 -11.35 -7.79
C GLU A 97 -11.95 -11.50 -8.34
N LYS A 98 -12.98 -11.27 -7.52
CA LYS A 98 -14.40 -11.35 -7.91
C LYS A 98 -14.93 -10.06 -8.54
N LEU A 99 -14.50 -8.88 -8.08
CA LEU A 99 -15.06 -7.59 -8.50
C LEU A 99 -14.08 -6.73 -9.34
N PRO A 100 -14.05 -6.85 -10.69
CA PRO A 100 -13.01 -6.25 -11.53
C PRO A 100 -13.01 -4.73 -11.68
N HIS A 101 -14.11 -4.08 -11.30
CA HIS A 101 -14.28 -2.63 -11.41
C HIS A 101 -14.61 -2.02 -10.05
N HIS A 102 -14.23 -2.68 -8.95
CA HIS A 102 -14.45 -2.16 -7.62
C HIS A 102 -13.46 -1.03 -7.33
N GLU A 103 -13.84 0.21 -7.58
CA GLU A 103 -13.09 1.39 -7.16
C GLU A 103 -13.32 1.72 -5.68
N GLY A 104 -13.04 0.74 -4.83
CA GLY A 104 -13.13 0.84 -3.38
C GLY A 104 -12.20 1.91 -2.80
N PHE A 105 -12.43 2.27 -1.53
CA PHE A 105 -11.66 3.31 -0.84
C PHE A 105 -10.14 3.10 -0.92
N PHE A 106 -9.67 1.85 -0.74
CA PHE A 106 -8.25 1.54 -0.80
C PHE A 106 -7.62 1.80 -2.18
N HIS A 107 -8.35 1.54 -3.28
CA HIS A 107 -7.88 1.86 -4.63
C HIS A 107 -7.66 3.35 -4.84
N ARG A 108 -8.60 4.19 -4.39
CA ARG A 108 -8.47 5.64 -4.48
C ARG A 108 -7.22 6.12 -3.74
N LYS A 109 -6.98 5.57 -2.56
CA LYS A 109 -5.81 5.90 -1.73
C LYS A 109 -4.49 5.45 -2.36
N ILE A 110 -4.48 4.32 -3.07
CA ILE A 110 -3.32 3.91 -3.89
C ILE A 110 -3.06 4.94 -5.00
N VAL A 111 -4.10 5.37 -5.73
CA VAL A 111 -3.97 6.37 -6.80
C VAL A 111 -3.43 7.70 -6.23
N GLU A 112 -4.00 8.20 -5.15
CA GLU A 112 -3.51 9.41 -4.45
C GLU A 112 -2.04 9.31 -4.07
N PHE A 113 -1.63 8.17 -3.50
CA PHE A 113 -0.24 7.94 -3.12
C PHE A 113 0.70 7.95 -4.32
N GLN A 114 0.32 7.31 -5.44
CA GLN A 114 1.13 7.29 -6.66
C GLN A 114 1.25 8.69 -7.28
N LEU A 115 0.19 9.49 -7.26
CA LEU A 115 0.22 10.89 -7.71
C LEU A 115 1.19 11.72 -6.86
N ARG A 116 1.07 11.68 -5.53
CA ARG A 116 1.97 12.39 -4.60
C ARG A 116 3.43 11.95 -4.77
N LYS A 117 3.67 10.66 -5.02
CA LYS A 117 5.03 10.14 -5.28
C LYS A 117 5.60 10.70 -6.59
N LYS A 118 4.81 10.79 -7.66
CA LYS A 118 5.20 11.38 -8.95
C LYS A 118 5.44 12.89 -8.87
N GLU A 119 4.68 13.61 -8.05
CA GLU A 119 4.90 15.05 -7.82
C GLU A 119 6.23 15.28 -7.12
N LYS A 120 6.49 14.57 -6.01
CA LYS A 120 7.76 14.66 -5.28
C LYS A 120 8.98 14.33 -6.15
N SER A 121 8.87 13.36 -7.07
CA SER A 121 9.96 13.06 -8.00
C SER A 121 10.18 14.19 -9.02
N LYS A 122 9.12 14.84 -9.51
CA LYS A 122 9.24 15.99 -10.42
C LYS A 122 9.88 17.21 -9.73
N THR A 123 9.47 17.51 -8.49
CA THR A 123 10.05 18.62 -7.72
C THR A 123 11.51 18.36 -7.33
N GLY A 124 11.89 17.09 -7.10
CA GLY A 124 13.28 16.70 -6.85
C GLY A 124 14.19 16.82 -8.08
N VAL A 125 13.69 16.47 -9.27
CA VAL A 125 14.43 16.62 -10.55
C VAL A 125 14.70 18.10 -10.85
N ILE A 126 13.74 19.00 -10.58
CA ILE A 126 13.92 20.45 -10.79
C ILE A 126 15.01 21.01 -9.87
N LYS A 127 15.11 20.54 -8.62
CA LYS A 127 16.17 20.96 -7.69
C LYS A 127 17.55 20.41 -8.04
N GLY A 128 17.64 19.25 -8.70
CA GLY A 128 18.89 18.65 -9.14
C GLY A 128 19.45 19.20 -10.46
N LEU A 129 18.68 20.00 -11.20
CA LEU A 129 19.12 20.65 -12.45
C LEU A 129 19.68 22.08 -12.21
N VAL A 130 19.68 22.54 -10.96
CA VAL A 130 20.23 23.83 -10.54
C VAL A 130 21.41 23.57 -9.60
N VAL A 131 22.44 22.88 -10.11
CA VAL A 131 23.80 22.84 -9.53
C VAL A 131 24.79 22.79 -10.67
#